data_AF-A0AAJ1B3G2-F1
#
_entry.id   AF-A0AAJ1B3G2-F1
#
_cell.length_a   1.000
_cell.length_b   1.000
_cell.length_c   1.000
_cell.angle_alpha   90.00
_cell.angle_beta   90.00
_cell.angle_gamma   90.00
#
_symmetry.space_group_name_H-M   'P 1'
#
loop_
_entity.id
_entity.type
_entity.pdbx_description
1 polymer ?
#
loop_
_entity_poly.entity_id
_entity_poly.type
_entity_poly.pdbx_seq_one_letter_code
_entity_poly.pdbx_strand_id
1 'polypeptide(L)' 'DIISVDVGACYKGYHGDSAWTYAVGKISDEAKRLMEVCEASLYAGLEQVKPGNRLSDISHAVQVYLEDHGCT' A
#
# COMPACT_ATOMS: atom_id res chain seq x y z
N ASP A 1 -0.96 17.58 7.40
CA ASP A 1 -0.67 16.24 7.95
C ASP A 1 -1.17 15.16 7.01
N ILE A 2 -0.73 13.91 7.23
CA ILE A 2 -1.32 12.72 6.59
C ILE A 2 -1.86 11.80 7.69
N ILE A 3 -2.94 11.09 7.39
CA ILE A 3 -3.58 10.16 8.32
C ILE A 3 -3.92 8.86 7.62
N SER A 4 -3.54 7.74 8.23
CA SER A 4 -3.97 6.41 7.81
C SER A 4 -5.23 6.01 8.58
N VAL A 5 -6.23 5.53 7.84
CA VAL A 5 -7.48 5.00 8.38
C VAL A 5 -7.55 3.53 8.03
N ASP A 6 -7.62 2.69 9.05
CA ASP A 6 -7.71 1.24 8.94
C ASP A 6 -9.13 0.79 9.30
N VAL A 7 -9.79 0.06 8.39
CA VAL A 7 -11.21 -0.28 8.47
C VAL A 7 -11.42 -1.78 8.30
N GLY A 8 -11.85 -2.40 9.39
CA GLY A 8 -12.38 -3.76 9.39
C GLY A 8 -13.92 -3.79 9.36
N ALA A 9 -14.49 -4.72 8.58
CA ALA A 9 -15.92 -4.99 8.57
C ALA A 9 -16.19 -6.48 8.78
N CYS A 10 -17.09 -6.82 9.70
CA CYS A 10 -17.61 -8.17 9.88
C CYS A 10 -19.03 -8.24 9.33
N TYR A 11 -19.24 -9.05 8.29
CA TYR A 11 -20.52 -9.20 7.62
C TYR A 11 -20.83 -10.67 7.34
N LYS A 12 -21.91 -11.18 7.94
CA LYS A 12 -22.37 -12.58 7.78
C LYS A 12 -21.27 -13.62 8.01
N GLY A 13 -20.36 -13.36 8.95
CA GLY A 13 -19.23 -14.23 9.27
C GLY A 13 -17.98 -14.02 8.41
N TYR A 14 -18.03 -13.16 7.39
CA TYR A 14 -16.86 -12.76 6.60
C TYR A 14 -16.22 -11.50 7.18
N HIS A 15 -14.90 -11.44 7.13
CA HIS A 15 -14.11 -10.27 7.54
C HIS A 15 -13.50 -9.63 6.29
N GLY A 16 -13.80 -8.35 6.08
CA GLY A 16 -13.10 -7.49 5.13
C GLY A 16 -12.19 -6.53 5.89
N ASP A 17 -11.05 -6.20 5.29
CA ASP A 17 -10.02 -5.35 5.89
C ASP A 17 -9.39 -4.46 4.82
N SER A 18 -9.17 -3.18 5.15
CA SER A 18 -8.59 -2.21 4.23
C SER A 18 -8.08 -0.99 4.99
N ALA A 19 -6.84 -0.59 4.68
CA ALA A 19 -6.25 0.64 5.18
C ALA A 19 -5.88 1.59 4.03
N TRP A 20 -6.14 2.88 4.23
CA TRP A 20 -5.80 3.93 3.27
C TRP A 20 -5.24 5.16 3.97
N THR A 21 -4.30 5.85 3.31
CA THR A 21 -3.69 7.08 3.82
C THR A 21 -4.24 8.28 3.06
N TYR A 22 -4.60 9.34 3.79
CA TYR A 22 -5.23 10.54 3.26
C TYR A 22 -4.47 11.81 3.65
N ALA A 23 -4.48 12.79 2.76
CA ALA A 23 -3.97 14.13 3.02
C ALA A 23 -4.96 14.95 3.85
N VAL A 24 -4.48 15.58 4.92
CA VAL A 24 -5.26 16.51 5.75
C VAL A 24 -4.82 17.93 5.45
N GLY A 25 -5.62 18.63 4.65
CA GLY A 25 -5.32 19.98 4.17
C GLY A 25 -4.19 20.01 3.14
N LYS A 26 -3.34 21.04 3.19
CA LYS A 26 -2.12 21.09 2.39
C LYS A 26 -1.03 20.27 3.07
N ILE A 27 -0.31 19.47 2.27
CA ILE A 27 0.80 18.63 2.73
C ILE A 27 2.09 19.04 2.00
N SER A 28 3.24 18.63 2.51
CA SER A 28 4.52 18.83 1.84
C SER A 28 4.64 17.95 0.58
N ASP A 29 5.50 18.35 -0.36
CA ASP A 29 5.80 17.55 -1.54
C ASP A 29 6.40 16.18 -1.17
N GLU A 30 7.16 16.12 -0.07
CA GLU A 30 7.69 14.88 0.48
C GLU A 30 6.58 13.93 0.95
N ALA A 31 5.61 14.43 1.72
CA ALA A 31 4.48 13.61 2.18
C ALA A 31 3.62 13.15 1.00
N LYS A 32 3.41 14.02 0.00
CA LYS A 32 2.71 13.66 -1.24
C LYS A 32 3.43 12.54 -1.99
N ARG A 33 4.74 12.69 -2.20
CA ARG A 33 5.57 11.67 -2.85
C ARG A 33 5.55 10.35 -2.08
N LEU A 34 5.65 10.39 -0.75
CA LEU A 34 5.56 9.19 0.09
C LEU A 34 4.24 8.44 -0.13
N MET A 35 3.12 9.16 -0.12
CA MET A 35 1.80 8.55 -0.36
C MET A 35 1.70 7.93 -1.75
N GLU A 36 2.15 8.65 -2.79
CA GLU A 36 2.13 8.17 -4.19
C GLU A 36 3.00 6.92 -4.37
N VAL A 37 4.20 6.89 -3.78
CA VAL A 37 5.12 5.75 -3.86
C VAL A 37 4.55 4.53 -3.11
N CYS A 38 4.00 4.72 -1.90
CA CYS A 38 3.39 3.62 -1.15
C CYS A 38 2.18 3.03 -1.89
N GLU A 39 1.30 3.86 -2.45
CA GLU A 39 0.15 3.39 -3.23
C GLU A 39 0.60 2.62 -4.47
N ALA A 40 1.58 3.13 -5.21
CA ALA A 40 2.09 2.42 -6.37
C ALA A 40 2.80 1.10 -6.01
N SER A 41 3.49 1.02 -4.86
CA SER A 41 4.07 -0.24 -4.37
C SER A 41 3.01 -1.29 -4.04
N LEU A 42 1.86 -0.87 -3.49
CA LEU A 42 0.71 -1.76 -3.26
C LEU A 42 0.26 -2.39 -4.58
N TYR A 43 0.11 -1.58 -5.63
CA TYR A 43 -0.28 -2.08 -6.94
C TYR A 43 0.78 -2.99 -7.58
N ALA A 44 2.08 -2.68 -7.44
CA ALA A 44 3.16 -3.56 -7.89
C ALA A 44 3.12 -4.93 -7.20
N GLY A 45 2.81 -4.97 -5.90
CA GLY A 45 2.57 -6.22 -5.17
C GLY A 45 1.33 -6.97 -5.66
N LEU A 46 0.22 -6.27 -5.88
CA LEU A 46 -1.03 -6.86 -6.37
C LEU A 46 -0.88 -7.51 -7.75
N GLU A 47 -0.03 -6.95 -8.62
CA GLU A 47 0.29 -7.57 -9.92
C GLU A 47 0.94 -8.96 -9.81
N GLN A 48 1.51 -9.31 -8.65
CA GLN A 48 2.09 -10.64 -8.40
C GLN A 48 1.07 -11.63 -7.83
N VAL A 49 -0.17 -11.22 -7.55
CA VAL A 49 -1.23 -12.10 -7.02
C VAL A 49 -1.80 -12.97 -8.15
N LYS A 50 -1.08 -14.05 -8.48
CA LYS A 50 -1.38 -14.95 -9.60
C LYS A 50 -1.11 -16.41 -9.21
N PRO A 51 -1.84 -17.39 -9.77
CA PRO A 51 -1.54 -18.81 -9.54
C PRO A 51 -0.11 -19.16 -9.91
N GLY A 52 0.59 -19.89 -9.03
CA GLY A 52 1.99 -20.30 -9.21
C GLY A 52 3.02 -19.37 -8.56
N ASN A 53 2.66 -18.11 -8.25
CA ASN A 53 3.53 -17.21 -7.50
C ASN A 53 3.53 -17.54 -6.00
N ARG A 54 4.61 -17.14 -5.33
CA ARG A 54 4.79 -17.23 -3.87
C ARG A 54 4.45 -15.89 -3.21
N LEU A 55 4.11 -15.94 -1.93
CA LEU A 55 3.92 -14.73 -1.12
C LEU A 55 5.16 -13.83 -1.12
N SER A 56 6.36 -14.41 -1.17
CA SER A 56 7.62 -13.67 -1.27
C SER A 56 7.73 -12.84 -2.55
N ASP A 57 7.06 -13.22 -3.64
CA ASP A 57 7.11 -12.48 -4.90
C ASP A 57 6.34 -11.16 -4.76
N ILE A 58 5.25 -11.16 -4.00
CA ILE A 58 4.50 -9.96 -3.63
C ILE A 58 5.38 -9.04 -2.78
N SER A 59 5.97 -9.56 -1.70
CA SER A 59 6.85 -8.77 -0.82
C SER A 59 8.07 -8.22 -1.56
N HIS A 60 8.67 -9.02 -2.45
CA HIS A 60 9.80 -8.60 -3.26
C HIS A 60 9.42 -7.46 -4.22
N ALA A 61 8.28 -7.55 -4.90
CA ALA A 61 7.82 -6.49 -5.80
C ALA A 61 7.55 -5.17 -5.05
N VAL A 62 6.94 -5.23 -3.86
CA VAL A 62 6.75 -4.06 -2.99
C VAL A 62 8.09 -3.44 -2.60
N GLN A 63 9.03 -4.26 -2.10
CA GLN A 63 10.34 -3.79 -1.65
C GLN A 63 11.15 -3.16 -2.78
N VAL A 64 11.23 -3.83 -3.94
CA VAL A 64 11.95 -3.30 -5.11
C VAL A 64 11.37 -1.96 -5.54
N TYR A 65 10.03 -1.84 -5.59
CA TYR A 65 9.39 -0.57 -5.94
C TYR A 65 9.75 0.54 -4.95
N LEU A 66 9.70 0.27 -3.64
CA LEU A 66 10.04 1.25 -2.62
C LEU A 66 11.51 1.67 -2.70
N GLU A 67 12.44 0.72 -2.78
CA GLU A 67 13.89 0.97 -2.83
C GLU A 67 14.30 1.76 -4.09
N ASP A 68 13.73 1.43 -5.26
CA ASP A 68 13.95 2.17 -6.52
C ASP A 68 13.49 3.63 -6.43
N HIS A 69 12.53 3.91 -5.54
CA HIS A 69 12.04 5.24 -5.23
C HIS A 69 12.65 5.80 -3.93
N GLY A 70 13.77 5.26 -3.43
CA GLY A 70 14.48 5.79 -2.26
C GLY A 70 13.65 5.77 -0.97
N CYS A 71 12.71 4.83 -0.87
CA CYS A 71 11.93 4.52 0.33
C CYS A 71 12.37 3.16 0.90
N THR A 72 12.06 2.91 2.17
CA THR A 72 12.37 1.66 2.89
C THR A 72 11.15 1.17 3.66
#